data_AF-A0A3E2X0Q9-F1
#
_entry.id   AF-A0A3E2X0Q9-F1
#
_cell.length_a   1.000
_cell.length_b   1.000
_cell.length_c   1.000
_cell.angle_alpha   90.00
_cell.angle_beta   90.00
_cell.angle_gamma   90.00
#
_symmetry.space_group_name_H-M   'P 1'
#
loop_
_entity.id
_entity.type
_entity.pdbx_description
1 polymer ?
#
loop_
_entity_poly.entity_id
_entity_poly.type
_entity_poly.pdbx_seq_one_letter_code
_entity_poly.pdbx_strand_id
1 'polypeptide(L)' 'MLDNKIGDNIRALRKKNGLLQKNLADQLNITRQALSNYEVGKRIPDIFELIRMAEIFKVSVDEIIGREV' A
#
# COMPACT_ATOMS: atom_id res chain seq x y z
N MET A 1 -9.98 17.80 2.27
CA MET A 1 -9.64 16.42 1.88
C MET A 1 -8.84 15.85 3.04
N LEU A 2 -9.22 14.69 3.57
CA LEU A 2 -8.38 14.00 4.56
C LEU A 2 -7.09 13.57 3.85
N ASP A 3 -5.94 13.97 4.39
CA ASP A 3 -4.63 13.58 3.87
C ASP A 3 -4.48 12.05 3.84
N ASN A 4 -4.61 11.45 2.65
CA ASN A 4 -4.44 10.00 2.45
C ASN A 4 -2.99 9.67 2.08
N LYS A 5 -2.03 10.14 2.88
CA LYS A 5 -0.59 9.98 2.59
C LYS A 5 -0.21 8.50 2.44
N ILE A 6 -0.80 7.61 3.25
CA ILE A 6 -0.59 6.15 3.18
C ILE A 6 -1.05 5.59 1.82
N GLY A 7 -2.28 5.87 1.41
CA GLY A 7 -2.81 5.33 0.16
C GLY A 7 -2.09 5.86 -1.09
N ASP A 8 -1.66 7.12 -1.06
CA ASP A 8 -0.85 7.71 -2.13
C ASP A 8 0.54 7.07 -2.22
N ASN A 9 1.18 6.81 -1.08
CA ASN A 9 2.45 6.09 -1.01
C ASN A 9 2.32 4.65 -1.53
N ILE A 10 1.28 3.91 -1.12
CA ILE A 10 1.01 2.55 -1.62
C ILE A 10 0.85 2.57 -3.14
N ARG A 11 0.07 3.52 -3.67
CA ARG A 11 -0.12 3.67 -5.11
C ARG A 11 1.20 3.99 -5.82
N ALA A 12 2.00 4.89 -5.27
CA ALA A 12 3.28 5.29 -5.83
C ALA A 12 4.28 4.13 -5.86
N LEU A 13 4.45 3.42 -4.74
CA LEU A 13 5.33 2.25 -4.63
C LEU A 13 4.88 1.11 -5.53
N ARG A 14 3.56 0.84 -5.61
CA ARG A 14 3.02 -0.16 -6.53
C ARG A 14 3.37 0.17 -7.98
N LYS A 15 3.16 1.42 -8.41
CA LYS A 15 3.50 1.87 -9.77
C LYS A 15 5.00 1.82 -10.04
N LYS A 16 5.84 2.22 -9.07
CA LYS A 16 7.31 2.13 -9.16
C LYS A 16 7.80 0.70 -9.39
N ASN A 17 7.08 -0.29 -8.85
CA ASN A 17 7.35 -1.71 -9.04
C ASN A 17 6.65 -2.32 -10.27
N GLY A 18 5.98 -1.53 -11.11
CA GLY A 18 5.31 -2.02 -12.32
C GLY A 18 4.11 -2.94 -12.06
N LEU A 19 3.55 -2.94 -10.85
CA LEU A 19 2.47 -3.85 -10.46
C LEU A 19 1.09 -3.28 -10.79
N LEU A 20 0.19 -4.10 -11.33
CA LEU A 20 -1.23 -3.77 -11.36
C LEU A 20 -1.83 -3.92 -9.96
N GLN A 21 -2.97 -3.28 -9.71
CA GLN A 21 -3.70 -3.46 -8.45
C GLN A 21 -4.02 -4.94 -8.19
N LYS A 22 -4.37 -5.70 -9.23
CA LYS A 22 -4.61 -7.13 -9.09
C LYS A 22 -3.35 -7.88 -8.64
N ASN A 23 -2.18 -7.59 -9.24
CA ASN A 23 -0.94 -8.30 -8.88
C ASN A 23 -0.54 -8.10 -7.42
N LEU A 24 -0.62 -6.87 -6.91
CA LEU A 24 -0.30 -6.60 -5.51
C LEU A 24 -1.36 -7.19 -4.58
N ALA A 25 -2.64 -7.13 -4.94
CA ALA A 25 -3.71 -7.73 -4.15
C ALA A 25 -3.53 -9.26 -4.03
N ASP A 26 -3.18 -9.93 -5.13
CA ASP A 26 -2.90 -11.36 -5.16
C ASP A 26 -1.70 -11.71 -4.24
N GLN A 27 -0.62 -10.92 -4.27
CA GLN A 27 0.55 -11.12 -3.39
C GLN A 27 0.23 -10.88 -1.90
N LEU A 28 -0.69 -9.97 -1.59
CA LEU A 28 -1.13 -9.68 -0.23
C LEU A 28 -2.21 -10.66 0.27
N ASN A 29 -2.73 -11.52 -0.61
CA ASN A 29 -3.89 -12.37 -0.38
C ASN A 29 -5.14 -11.58 0.03
N ILE A 30 -5.41 -10.47 -0.68
CA ILE A 30 -6.58 -9.62 -0.51
C ILE A 30 -7.31 -9.44 -1.84
N THR A 31 -8.53 -8.90 -1.79
CA THR A 31 -9.24 -8.56 -3.03
C THR A 31 -8.65 -7.31 -3.69
N ARG A 32 -8.74 -7.21 -5.02
CA ARG A 32 -8.41 -5.97 -5.75
C ARG A 32 -9.18 -4.76 -5.19
N GLN A 33 -10.44 -4.96 -4.76
CA GLN A 33 -11.25 -3.89 -4.17
C GLN A 33 -10.69 -3.41 -2.83
N ALA A 34 -10.18 -4.32 -1.99
CA ALA A 34 -9.50 -3.94 -0.74
C ALA A 34 -8.29 -3.07 -1.03
N LEU A 35 -7.43 -3.46 -1.99
CA LEU A 35 -6.29 -2.64 -2.38
C LEU A 35 -6.71 -1.27 -2.94
N SER A 36 -7.75 -1.24 -3.78
CA SER A 36 -8.30 0.02 -4.30
C SER A 36 -8.74 0.94 -3.16
N ASN A 37 -9.43 0.39 -2.15
CA ASN A 37 -9.86 1.13 -0.96
C ASN A 37 -8.67 1.69 -0.16
N TYR A 38 -7.54 0.97 -0.10
CA TYR A 38 -6.30 1.49 0.50
C TYR A 38 -5.77 2.69 -0.28
N GLU A 39 -5.64 2.56 -1.60
CA GLU A 39 -5.10 3.64 -2.44
C GLU A 39 -5.97 4.89 -2.51
N VAL A 40 -7.28 4.78 -2.25
CA VAL A 40 -8.19 5.94 -2.20
C VAL A 40 -8.51 6.40 -0.77
N GLY A 41 -7.90 5.80 0.25
CA GLY A 41 -8.02 6.23 1.64
C GLY A 41 -9.37 5.89 2.30
N LYS A 42 -10.14 4.98 1.69
CA LYS A 42 -11.41 4.48 2.26
C LYS A 42 -11.18 3.48 3.39
N ARG A 43 -10.04 2.81 3.39
CA ARG A 43 -9.63 1.85 4.41
C ARG A 43 -8.12 1.96 4.61
N ILE A 44 -7.65 1.76 5.82
CA ILE A 44 -6.22 1.70 6.14
C ILE A 44 -5.82 0.21 6.17
N PRO A 45 -4.66 -0.18 5.59
CA PRO A 45 -4.16 -1.54 5.72
C PRO A 45 -3.81 -1.85 7.17
N ASP A 46 -3.98 -3.10 7.59
CA ASP A 46 -3.52 -3.54 8.90
C ASP A 46 -1.98 -3.70 8.95
N ILE A 47 -1.46 -3.96 10.15
CA ILE A 47 -0.01 -4.08 10.36
C ILE A 47 0.64 -5.21 9.56
N PHE A 48 -0.05 -6.33 9.36
CA PHE A 48 0.49 -7.46 8.61
C PHE A 48 0.51 -7.17 7.10
N GLU A 49 -0.50 -6.46 6.60
CA GLU A 49 -0.53 -5.97 5.23
C GLU A 49 0.58 -4.95 4.98
N LEU A 50 0.83 -4.02 5.92
CA LEU A 50 1.92 -3.05 5.85
C LEU A 50 3.30 -3.74 5.84
N ILE A 51 3.51 -4.74 6.71
CA ILE A 51 4.77 -5.51 6.74
C ILE A 51 5.00 -6.24 5.41
N ARG A 52 3.98 -6.91 4.86
CA ARG A 52 4.11 -7.58 3.56
C ARG A 52 4.35 -6.60 2.42
N MET A 53 3.68 -5.44 2.43
CA MET A 53 3.95 -4.39 1.44
C MET A 53 5.40 -3.91 1.52
N ALA A 54 5.94 -3.74 2.73
CA ALA A 54 7.33 -3.35 2.95
C ALA A 54 8.31 -4.38 2.36
N GLU A 55 8.05 -5.67 2.56
CA GLU A 55 8.82 -6.77 1.95
C GLU A 55 8.75 -6.77 0.42
N ILE A 56 7.54 -6.64 -0.15
CA ILE A 56 7.31 -6.63 -1.61
C ILE A 56 8.01 -5.43 -2.26
N PHE A 57 7.88 -4.25 -1.66
CA PHE A 57 8.42 -3.01 -2.20
C PHE A 57 9.90 -2.78 -1.85
N LYS A 58 10.48 -3.59 -0.96
CA LYS A 58 11.85 -3.45 -0.44
C LYS A 58 12.10 -2.08 0.20
N VAL A 59 11.17 -1.66 1.05
CA VAL A 59 11.19 -0.39 1.80
C VAL A 59 10.86 -0.64 3.27
N SER A 60 11.04 0.35 4.13
CA SER A 60 10.54 0.32 5.51
C SER A 60 9.01 0.54 5.58
N VAL A 61 8.38 0.14 6.69
CA VAL A 61 6.97 0.49 6.94
C VAL A 61 6.82 2.01 7.10
N ASP A 62 7.80 2.69 7.71
CA ASP A 62 7.83 4.14 7.87
C ASP A 62 7.71 4.88 6.53
N GLU A 63 8.39 4.40 5.48
CA GLU A 63 8.24 4.93 4.12
C GLU A 63 6.82 4.78 3.57
N ILE A 64 6.15 3.65 3.84
CA ILE A 64 4.77 3.42 3.38
C ILE A 64 3.81 4.38 4.10
N ILE A 65 3.94 4.52 5.42
CA ILE A 65 3.04 5.38 6.20
C ILE A 65 3.40 6.87 6.11
N GLY A 66 4.53 7.20 5.48
CA GLY A 66 5.00 8.58 5.32
C GLY A 66 5.50 9.21 6.62
N ARG A 67 6.04 8.38 7.52
CA ARG A 67 6.68 8.83 8.76
C ARG A 67 8.13 9.22 8.46
N GLU A 68 8.44 10.48 8.75
CA GLU A 68 9.81 11.00 8.70
C GLU A 68 10.41 10.80 10.10
N VAL A 69 11.63 10.26 10.15
CA VAL A 69 12.38 10.02 11.40
C VAL A 69 13.66 10.83 11.35
#